data_AF-A0A7K9G2I3-F1
#
_entry.id   AF-A0A7K9G2I3-F1
#
_cell.length_a   1.000
_cell.length_b   1.000
_cell.length_c   1.000
_cell.angle_alpha   90.00
_cell.angle_beta   90.00
_cell.angle_gamma   90.00
#
_symmetry.space_group_name_H-M   'P 1'
#
loop_
_entity.id
_entity.type
_entity.pdbx_description
1 polymer ?
#
loop_
_entity_poly.entity_id
_entity_poly.type
_entity_poly.pdbx_seq_one_letter_code
_entity_poly.pdbx_strand_id
1 'polypeptide(L)' 'CHAFEREWVECGHGLGQTRARRECQPEYEDFMECMHRTKLVSAAGGTILEQRDKMIKEGKYTPPDYHKGKEEPRP' A
#
# COMPACT_ATOMS: atom_id res chain seq x y z
N CYS A 1 7.76 -1.47 -9.90
CA CYS A 1 7.77 -0.35 -8.95
C CYS A 1 8.77 0.71 -9.39
N HIS A 2 8.60 1.22 -10.62
CA HIS A 2 9.66 1.97 -11.31
C HIS A 2 9.99 3.32 -10.67
N ALA A 3 8.98 4.06 -10.18
CA ALA A 3 9.20 5.35 -9.54
C ALA A 3 10.01 5.22 -8.24
N PHE A 4 9.61 4.31 -7.34
CA PHE A 4 10.31 4.05 -6.08
C PHE A 4 11.72 3.47 -6.29
N GLU A 5 11.89 2.63 -7.31
CA GLU A 5 13.20 2.10 -7.69
C GLU A 5 14.16 3.24 -8.10
N ARG A 6 13.67 4.17 -8.92
CA ARG A 6 14.44 5.34 -9.35
C ARG A 6 14.83 6.21 -8.16
N GLU A 7 13.90 6.54 -7.28
CA GLU A 7 14.17 7.36 -6.08
C GLU A 7 15.20 6.71 -5.15
N TRP A 8 15.11 5.40 -4.92
CA TRP A 8 16.08 4.66 -4.11
C TRP A 8 17.49 4.69 -4.74
N VAL A 9 17.60 4.51 -6.05
CA VAL A 9 18.87 4.57 -6.78
C VAL A 9 19.45 5.98 -6.78
N GLU A 10 18.62 7.01 -6.98
CA GLU A 10 19.02 8.42 -6.94
C GLU A 10 19.52 8.82 -5.54
N CYS A 11 18.85 8.37 -4.48
CA CYS A 11 19.29 8.62 -3.10
C CYS A 11 20.66 7.97 -2.82
N GLY A 12 20.84 6.71 -3.20
CA GLY A 12 22.07 5.97 -2.92
C GLY A 12 23.29 6.38 -3.76
N HIS A 13 23.08 7.18 -4.81
CA HIS A 13 24.11 7.53 -5.76
C HIS A 13 25.21 8.39 -5.12
N GLY A 14 26.44 7.87 -5.10
CA GLY A 14 27.61 8.57 -4.55
C GLY A 14 27.80 8.45 -3.03
N LEU A 15 26.88 7.83 -2.28
CA LEU A 15 27.00 7.63 -0.83
C LEU A 15 27.81 6.39 -0.44
N GLY A 16 27.86 5.39 -1.33
CA GLY A 16 28.40 4.06 -1.02
C GLY A 16 27.44 3.22 -0.15
N GLN A 17 27.60 1.89 -0.19
CA GLN A 17 26.59 0.96 0.37
C GLN A 17 26.32 1.16 1.87
N THR A 18 27.36 1.40 2.67
CA THR A 18 27.24 1.52 4.12
C THR A 18 26.40 2.73 4.54
N ARG A 19 26.56 3.87 3.87
CA ARG A 19 25.80 5.09 4.15
C ARG A 19 24.42 5.06 3.54
N ALA A 20 24.31 4.61 2.28
CA ALA A 20 23.03 4.47 1.59
C ALA A 20 22.04 3.58 2.36
N ARG A 21 22.52 2.55 3.06
CA ARG A 21 21.66 1.68 3.90
C ARG A 21 21.00 2.40 5.08
N ARG A 22 21.61 3.46 5.61
CA ARG A 22 21.07 4.23 6.74
C ARG A 22 20.34 5.48 6.26
N GLU A 23 20.93 6.18 5.30
CA GLU A 23 20.43 7.47 4.80
C GLU A 23 19.25 7.29 3.83
N CYS A 24 19.27 6.24 2.99
CA CYS A 24 18.21 5.95 2.01
C CYS A 24 17.31 4.78 2.44
N GLN A 25 17.20 4.57 3.75
CA GLN A 25 16.37 3.51 4.31
C GLN A 25 14.87 3.69 4.00
N PRO A 26 14.29 4.90 4.08
CA PRO A 26 12.88 5.12 3.74
C PRO A 26 12.56 4.74 2.29
N GLU A 27 13.38 5.16 1.33
CA GLU A 27 13.19 4.90 -0.11
C GLU A 27 13.28 3.40 -0.41
N TYR A 28 14.20 2.70 0.28
CA TYR A 28 14.31 1.25 0.19
C TYR A 28 13.06 0.55 0.77
N GLU A 29 12.57 0.99 1.92
CA GLU A 29 11.37 0.43 2.55
C GLU A 29 10.12 0.63 1.67
N ASP A 30 9.99 1.79 1.02
CA ASP A 30 8.90 2.08 0.09
C ASP A 30 9.01 1.27 -1.20
N PHE A 31 10.22 1.10 -1.74
CA PHE A 31 10.45 0.22 -2.89
C PHE A 31 10.08 -1.23 -2.57
N MET A 32 10.53 -1.74 -1.42
CA MET A 32 10.21 -3.10 -0.97
C MET A 32 8.71 -3.28 -0.69
N GLU A 33 8.05 -2.29 -0.09
CA GLU A 33 6.61 -2.32 0.10
C GLU A 33 5.84 -2.27 -1.22
N CYS A 34 6.29 -1.49 -2.20
CA CYS A 34 5.66 -1.49 -3.51
C CYS A 34 5.75 -2.87 -4.19
N MET A 35 6.89 -3.56 -4.04
CA MET A 35 7.12 -4.88 -4.64
C MET A 35 6.33 -5.99 -3.94
N HIS A 36 6.27 -5.97 -2.60
CA HIS A 36 5.67 -7.05 -1.82
C HIS A 36 4.24 -6.76 -1.34
N ARG A 37 3.85 -5.50 -1.26
CA ARG A 37 2.54 -5.00 -0.83
C ARG A 37 2.09 -5.55 0.53
N THR A 38 3.01 -5.86 1.43
CA THR A 38 2.69 -6.55 2.68
C THR A 38 1.92 -5.66 3.63
N LYS A 39 2.31 -4.38 3.78
CA LYS A 39 1.56 -3.39 4.56
C LYS A 39 0.18 -3.14 3.91
N LEU A 40 0.11 -3.06 2.59
CA LEU A 40 -1.17 -2.88 1.88
C LEU A 40 -2.12 -4.06 2.10
N VAL A 41 -1.64 -5.30 2.00
CA VAL A 41 -2.46 -6.50 2.24
C VAL A 41 -2.89 -6.57 3.71
N SER A 42 -1.99 -6.27 4.65
CA SER A 42 -2.31 -6.26 6.08
C SER A 42 -3.37 -5.19 6.43
N ALA A 43 -3.21 -3.98 5.91
CA ALA A 43 -4.13 -2.88 6.16
C ALA A 43 -5.48 -3.11 5.45
N ALA A 44 -5.46 -3.20 4.11
CA ALA A 44 -6.67 -3.29 3.31
C ALA A 44 -7.39 -4.63 3.47
N GLY A 45 -6.65 -5.74 3.41
CA GLY A 45 -7.20 -7.09 3.47
C GLY A 45 -7.55 -7.56 4.87
N GLY A 46 -6.70 -7.25 5.85
CA GLY A 46 -6.92 -7.61 7.25
C GLY A 46 -7.82 -6.60 7.94
N THR A 47 -7.25 -5.46 8.33
CA THR A 47 -7.91 -4.56 9.28
C THR A 47 -9.19 -3.90 8.74
N ILE A 48 -9.17 -3.43 7.48
CA ILE A 48 -10.30 -2.68 6.91
C ILE A 48 -11.49 -3.61 6.63
N LEU A 49 -11.24 -4.77 6.03
CA LEU A 49 -12.32 -5.74 5.73
C LEU A 49 -12.89 -6.35 7.01
N GLU A 50 -12.06 -6.71 7.98
CA GLU A 50 -12.53 -7.22 9.27
C GLU A 50 -13.41 -6.20 10.00
N GLN A 51 -12.96 -4.94 10.05
CA GLN A 51 -13.72 -3.87 10.68
C GLN A 51 -15.03 -3.60 9.92
N ARG A 52 -14.99 -3.60 8.58
CA ARG A 52 -16.20 -3.47 7.76
C ARG A 52 -17.21 -4.55 8.08
N ASP A 53 -16.78 -5.81 8.10
CA ASP A 53 -17.65 -6.96 8.33
C ASP A 53 -18.23 -6.94 9.74
N LYS A 54 -17.46 -6.48 10.73
CA LYS A 54 -17.96 -6.21 12.08
C LYS A 54 -19.07 -5.15 12.09
N MET A 55 -18.87 -4.01 11.41
CA MET A 55 -19.86 -2.95 11.37
C MET A 55 -21.13 -3.31 10.57
N ILE A 56 -21.01 -4.19 9.57
CA ILE A 56 -22.16 -4.76 8.85
C ILE A 56 -22.96 -5.68 9.78
N LYS A 57 -22.29 -6.56 10.53
CA LYS A 57 -22.95 -7.45 11.51
C LYS A 57 -23.67 -6.67 12.61
N GLU A 58 -23.09 -5.55 13.04
CA GLU A 58 -23.72 -4.63 14.01
C GLU A 58 -24.83 -3.75 13.41
N GLY A 59 -25.04 -3.80 12.08
CA GLY A 59 -26.05 -2.99 11.38
C GLY A 59 -25.72 -1.50 11.26
N LYS A 60 -24.52 -1.07 11.67
CA LYS A 60 -24.09 0.34 11.67
C LYS A 60 -23.56 0.80 10.31
N TYR A 61 -23.21 -0.13 9.42
CA TYR A 61 -22.65 0.18 8.11
C TYR A 61 -23.34 -0.64 7.02
N THR A 62 -23.82 0.05 5.99
CA THR A 62 -24.35 -0.56 4.76
C THR A 62 -23.43 -0.19 3.59
N PRO A 63 -22.88 -1.17 2.85
CA PRO A 63 -22.01 -0.90 1.72
C PRO A 63 -22.70 -0.05 0.64
N PRO A 64 -21.99 0.93 0.04
CA PRO A 64 -22.50 1.70 -1.09
C PRO A 64 -22.91 0.84 -2.29
N ASP A 65 -23.85 1.32 -3.10
CA ASP A 65 -24.40 0.55 -4.22
C ASP A 65 -23.38 0.25 -5.33
N TYR A 66 -22.39 1.13 -5.52
CA TYR A 66 -21.28 0.91 -6.45
C TYR A 66 -20.36 -0.25 -6.05
N HIS A 67 -20.28 -0.58 -4.75
CA HIS A 67 -19.58 -1.79 -4.28
C HIS A 67 -20.39 -3.08 -4.49
N LYS A 68 -21.65 -3.00 -4.94
CA LYS A 68 -22.52 -4.16 -5.20
C LYS A 68 -22.48 -4.64 -6.65
N GLY A 69 -21.57 -4.10 -7.46
CA GLY A 69 -21.33 -4.55 -8.84
C GLY A 69 -22.42 -4.18 -9.86
N LYS A 70 -23.23 -3.16 -9.55
CA LYS A 70 -24.31 -2.68 -10.42
C LYS A 70 -23.96 -1.43 -11.24
N GLU A 71 -22.71 -0.98 -11.19
CA GLU A 71 -22.27 0.20 -11.95
C GLU A 71 -21.83 -0.14 -13.37
N GLU A 72 -22.12 0.76 -14.30
CA GLU A 72 -21.52 0.75 -15.63
C GLU A 72 -20.00 0.99 -15.51
N PRO A 73 -19.17 0.24 -16.24
CA PRO A 73 -17.73 0.43 -16.21
C PRO A 73 -17.38 1.85 -16.64
N ARG A 74 -16.57 2.55 -15.84
CA ARG A 74 -16.05 3.87 -16.21
C ARG A 74 -15.00 3.74 -17.33
N PRO A 75 -14.93 4.71 -18.27
CA PRO A 75 -13.99 4.70 -19.40
C PRO A 75 -12.52 4.60 -18.99
#